data_AF-A0A7X6TTM9-F1
#
_entry.id   AF-A0A7X6TTM9-F1
#
_cell.length_a   1.000
_cell.length_b   1.000
_cell.length_c   1.000
_cell.angle_alpha   90.00
_cell.angle_beta   90.00
_cell.angle_gamma   90.00
#
_symmetry.space_group_name_H-M   'P 1'
#
loop_
_entity.id
_entity.type
_entity.pdbx_description
1 polymer ?
#
loop_
_entity_poly.entity_id
_entity_poly.type
_entity_poly.pdbx_seq_one_letter_code
_entity_poly.pdbx_strand_id
1 'polypeptide(L)'
;MKIAAIISEYNPFHKGHEYQIQETKTTGGATHIIALMSGNFVQRGYPAIIDKYKRAEMAMLGGVDLVLELPTVYAVASAEHFALGS
;
A
#
# COMPACT_ATOMS: atom_id res chain seq x y z
N MET A 1 -2.45 -20.31 7.18
CA MET A 1 -2.16 -18.87 7.05
C MET A 1 -1.89 -18.58 5.58
N LYS A 2 -2.62 -17.64 4.95
CA LYS A 2 -2.36 -17.19 3.57
C LYS A 2 -2.16 -15.68 3.59
N ILE A 3 -1.03 -15.21 3.08
CA ILE A 3 -0.64 -13.80 3.11
C ILE A 3 -0.70 -13.27 1.67
N ALA A 4 -1.39 -12.15 1.47
CA ALA A 4 -1.30 -11.39 0.23
C ALA A 4 -0.60 -10.05 0.49
N ALA A 5 0.21 -9.61 -0.47
CA ALA A 5 0.82 -8.29 -0.47
C ALA A 5 0.07 -7.37 -1.44
N ILE A 6 -0.20 -6.14 -1.03
CA ILE A 6 -0.77 -5.08 -1.86
C ILE A 6 0.28 -3.99 -1.99
N ILE A 7 0.71 -3.73 -3.22
CA ILE A 7 1.61 -2.62 -3.52
C ILE A 7 0.77 -1.36 -3.66
N SER A 8 1.08 -0.33 -2.87
CA SER A 8 0.15 0.79 -2.65
C SER A 8 0.84 2.14 -2.43
N GLU A 9 0.06 3.20 -2.58
CA GLU A 9 0.45 4.56 -2.21
C GLU A 9 -0.55 5.19 -1.23
N TYR A 10 -1.83 4.78 -1.31
CA TYR A 10 -2.94 5.25 -0.48
C TYR A 10 -2.97 6.77 -0.29
N ASN A 11 -3.04 7.51 -1.40
CA ASN A 11 -2.86 8.97 -1.43
C ASN A 11 -4.14 9.76 -1.77
N PRO A 12 -5.16 9.86 -0.89
CA PRO A 12 -5.28 9.25 0.44
C PRO A 12 -5.91 7.83 0.38
N PHE A 13 -6.04 7.17 1.53
CA PHE A 13 -6.85 5.96 1.64
C PHE A 13 -8.34 6.27 1.37
N HIS A 14 -9.06 5.40 0.66
CA HIS A 14 -10.45 5.64 0.24
C HIS A 14 -11.21 4.32 0.04
N LYS A 15 -12.53 4.37 -0.17
CA LYS A 15 -13.39 3.18 -0.26
C LYS A 15 -13.00 2.16 -1.34
N GLY A 16 -12.38 2.59 -2.43
CA GLY A 16 -11.82 1.66 -3.41
C GLY A 16 -10.69 0.78 -2.87
N HIS A 17 -9.84 1.30 -1.97
CA HIS A 17 -8.76 0.54 -1.34
C HIS A 17 -9.29 -0.44 -0.31
N GLU A 18 -10.27 -0.01 0.50
CA GLU A 18 -10.98 -0.88 1.44
C GLU A 18 -11.68 -2.04 0.73
N TYR A 19 -12.35 -1.76 -0.39
CA TYR A 19 -12.95 -2.79 -1.24
C TYR A 19 -11.90 -3.76 -1.81
N GLN A 20 -10.76 -3.27 -2.30
CA GLN A 20 -9.67 -4.13 -2.79
C GLN A 20 -9.14 -5.06 -1.69
N ILE A 21 -8.95 -4.55 -0.47
CA ILE A 21 -8.51 -5.34 0.69
C ILE A 21 -9.56 -6.41 1.00
N GLN A 22 -10.84 -6.04 1.05
CA GLN A 22 -11.93 -6.97 1.30
C GLN A 22 -11.97 -8.07 0.24
N GLU A 23 -11.93 -7.74 -1.04
CA GLU A 23 -11.96 -8.71 -2.14
C GLU A 23 -10.73 -9.63 -2.16
N THR A 24 -9.57 -9.12 -1.76
CA THR A 24 -8.36 -9.93 -1.61
C THR A 24 -8.54 -11.00 -0.51
N LYS A 25 -9.27 -10.67 0.57
CA LYS A 25 -9.62 -11.62 1.63
C LYS A 25 -10.74 -12.58 1.21
N THR A 26 -11.84 -12.07 0.68
CA THR A 26 -13.06 -12.85 0.37
C THR A 26 -12.88 -13.74 -0.87
N THR A 27 -12.51 -13.14 -2.00
CA THR A 27 -12.37 -13.81 -3.30
C THR A 27 -10.98 -14.42 -3.46
N GLY A 28 -9.94 -13.70 -3.01
CA GLY A 28 -8.55 -14.18 -3.06
C GLY A 28 -8.18 -15.21 -1.98
N GLY A 29 -9.00 -15.34 -0.93
CA GLY A 29 -8.78 -16.28 0.18
C GLY A 29 -7.56 -15.94 1.05
N ALA A 30 -7.06 -14.70 1.00
CA ALA A 30 -6.01 -14.23 1.89
C ALA A 30 -6.56 -14.13 3.32
N THR A 31 -5.78 -14.61 4.30
CA THR A 31 -6.13 -14.48 5.72
C THR A 31 -5.43 -13.29 6.39
N HIS A 32 -4.34 -12.79 5.79
CA HIS A 32 -3.62 -11.59 6.23
C HIS A 32 -3.19 -10.77 5.01
N ILE A 33 -3.12 -9.45 5.18
CA ILE A 33 -2.75 -8.47 4.17
C ILE A 33 -1.53 -7.67 4.64
N ILE A 34 -0.50 -7.67 3.81
CA ILE A 34 0.64 -6.76 3.94
C ILE A 34 0.45 -5.66 2.89
N ALA A 35 0.51 -4.39 3.29
CA ALA A 35 0.64 -3.29 2.35
C ALA A 35 2.11 -2.88 2.26
N LEU A 36 2.71 -2.98 1.08
CA LEU A 36 3.96 -2.28 0.80
C LEU A 36 3.59 -0.91 0.24
N MET A 37 3.79 0.13 1.04
CA MET A 37 3.25 1.46 0.79
C MET A 37 4.37 2.45 0.52
N SER A 38 4.23 3.25 -0.55
CA SER A 38 5.11 4.39 -0.79
C SER A 38 5.18 5.31 0.43
N GLY A 39 6.40 5.78 0.74
CA GLY A 39 6.67 6.75 1.81
C GLY A 39 6.09 8.13 1.50
N ASN A 40 6.75 9.20 1.95
CA ASN A 40 6.22 10.57 1.79
C ASN A 40 6.21 11.09 0.34
N PHE A 41 6.79 10.36 -0.61
CA PHE A 41 6.76 10.63 -2.04
C PHE A 41 6.25 9.40 -2.79
N VAL A 42 5.44 9.62 -3.82
CA VAL A 42 4.74 8.58 -4.59
C VAL A 42 5.34 8.43 -6.00
N GLN A 43 5.02 7.34 -6.70
CA GLN A 43 5.57 6.96 -8.01
C GLN A 43 5.41 8.06 -9.07
N ARG A 44 4.34 8.84 -8.98
CA ARG A 44 4.08 9.96 -9.89
C ARG A 44 5.02 11.17 -9.66
N GLY A 45 5.93 11.09 -8.69
CA GLY A 45 6.94 12.12 -8.41
C GLY A 45 6.47 13.27 -7.51
N TYR A 46 5.30 13.13 -6.88
CA TYR A 46 4.72 14.15 -6.00
C TYR A 46 4.84 13.76 -4.52
N PRO A 47 4.80 14.72 -3.59
CA PRO A 47 4.57 14.40 -2.19
C PRO A 47 3.19 13.75 -2.00
N ALA A 48 3.07 12.83 -1.06
CA ALA A 48 1.77 12.36 -0.60
C ALA A 48 1.00 13.51 0.08
N ILE A 49 -0.33 13.54 -0.08
CA ILE A 49 -1.22 14.57 0.49
C ILE A 49 -1.24 14.52 2.03
N ILE A 50 -0.88 13.37 2.60
CA ILE A 50 -0.79 13.09 4.04
C ILE A 50 0.50 12.27 4.29
N ASP A 51 1.16 12.46 5.43
CA ASP A 51 2.37 11.71 5.78
C ASP A 51 2.16 10.18 5.82
N LYS A 52 3.26 9.43 5.70
CA LYS A 52 3.26 7.97 5.65
C LYS A 52 2.71 7.30 6.91
N TYR A 53 2.84 7.92 8.09
CA TYR A 53 2.37 7.31 9.34
C TYR A 53 0.85 7.36 9.43
N LYS A 54 0.27 8.51 9.09
CA LYS A 54 -1.18 8.68 9.08
C LYS A 54 -1.84 7.86 7.97
N ARG A 55 -1.21 7.73 6.78
CA ARG A 55 -1.68 6.80 5.74
C ARG A 55 -1.57 5.34 6.16
N ALA A 56 -0.50 4.96 6.85
CA ALA A 56 -0.36 3.60 7.39
C ALA A 56 -1.46 3.30 8.43
N GLU A 57 -1.75 4.24 9.33
CA GLU A 57 -2.88 4.13 10.27
C GLU A 57 -4.22 3.94 9.54
N MET A 58 -4.49 4.74 8.50
CA MET A 58 -5.70 4.60 7.68
C MET A 58 -5.78 3.21 7.00
N ALA A 59 -4.66 2.70 6.48
CA ALA A 59 -4.61 1.38 5.86
C ALA A 59 -4.89 0.25 6.87
N MET A 60 -4.31 0.33 8.07
CA MET A 60 -4.55 -0.62 9.16
C MET A 60 -6.02 -0.61 9.60
N LEU A 61 -6.62 0.58 9.77
CA LEU A 61 -8.05 0.72 10.06
C LEU A 61 -8.94 0.20 8.92
N GLY A 62 -8.45 0.24 7.68
CA GLY A 62 -9.09 -0.31 6.49
C GLY A 62 -8.91 -1.81 6.30
N GLY A 63 -8.25 -2.52 7.23
CA GLY A 63 -8.13 -3.98 7.24
C GLY A 63 -6.80 -4.54 6.74
N VAL A 64 -5.76 -3.71 6.56
CA VAL A 64 -4.37 -4.18 6.42
C VAL A 64 -3.84 -4.66 7.77
N ASP A 65 -3.04 -5.72 7.79
CA ASP A 65 -2.49 -6.31 9.02
C ASP A 65 -1.04 -5.86 9.29
N LEU A 66 -0.30 -5.48 8.24
CA LEU A 66 1.07 -4.93 8.34
C LEU A 66 1.31 -3.92 7.21
N VAL A 67 1.89 -2.77 7.53
CA VAL A 67 2.34 -1.78 6.54
C VAL A 67 3.86 -1.71 6.57
N LEU A 68 4.49 -1.90 5.40
CA LEU A 68 5.92 -1.74 5.18
C LEU A 68 6.14 -0.55 4.24
N GLU A 69 7.15 0.28 4.51
CA GLU A 69 7.50 1.37 3.61
C GLU A 69 8.30 0.84 2.41
N LEU A 70 7.86 1.17 1.19
CA LEU A 70 8.68 1.02 -0.01
C LEU A 70 9.80 2.08 0.03
N PRO A 71 11.09 1.69 0.06
CA PRO A 71 12.18 2.65 0.14
C PRO A 71 12.11 3.69 -0.98
N THR A 72 12.43 4.95 -0.65
CA THR A 72 12.25 6.08 -1.57
C THR A 72 12.94 5.88 -2.92
N VAL A 73 14.10 5.21 -2.95
CA VAL A 73 14.83 4.89 -4.20
C VAL A 73 13.99 4.09 -5.20
N TYR A 74 13.04 3.29 -4.73
CA TYR A 74 12.09 2.55 -5.57
C TYR A 74 10.75 3.28 -5.71
N ALA A 75 10.27 3.91 -4.64
CA ALA A 75 8.94 4.52 -4.60
C ALA A 75 8.77 5.67 -5.60
N VAL A 76 9.83 6.39 -5.98
CA VAL A 76 9.77 7.51 -6.96
C VAL A 76 10.36 7.14 -8.32
N ALA A 77 10.55 5.85 -8.58
CA ALA A 77 11.14 5.37 -9.83
C ALA A 77 10.07 5.09 -10.90
N SER A 78 10.52 4.81 -12.12
CA SER A 78 9.64 4.34 -13.20
C SER A 78 8.95 3.02 -12.82
N ALA A 79 7.87 2.67 -13.53
CA ALA A 79 7.08 1.47 -13.23
C ALA A 79 7.91 0.19 -13.08
N GLU A 80 8.94 0.01 -13.90
CA GLU A 80 9.85 -1.13 -13.84
C GLU A 80 10.64 -1.18 -12.52
N HIS A 81 11.26 -0.07 -12.13
CA HIS A 81 12.07 0.01 -10.91
C HIS A 81 11.20 0.03 -9.64
N PHE A 82 10.02 0.64 -9.72
CA PHE A 82 9.02 0.59 -8.66
C PHE A 82 8.60 -0.86 -8.40
N ALA A 83 8.26 -1.61 -9.45
CA ALA A 83 7.89 -3.02 -9.35
C ALA A 83 9.05 -3.91 -8.89
N LEU A 84 10.30 -3.60 -9.28
CA LEU A 84 11.49 -4.34 -8.84
C LEU A 84 11.71 -4.27 -7.32
N GLY A 85 11.45 -3.11 -6.72
CA GLY A 85 11.57 -2.91 -5.27
C GLY A 85 10.33 -3.31 -4.48
N SER A 86 9.26 -3.70 -5.16
CA SER A 86 7.94 -3.98 -4.58
C SER A 86 7.67 -5.45 -4.31
#